data_AF-S4P483-F1
#
_entry.id   AF-S4P483-F1
#
_cell.length_a   1.000
_cell.length_b   1.000
_cell.length_c   1.000
_cell.angle_alpha   90.00
_cell.angle_beta   90.00
_cell.angle_gamma   90.00
#
_symmetry.space_group_name_H-M   'P 1'
#
loop_
_entity.id
_entity.type
_entity.pdbx_description
1 polymer ?
#
loop_
_entity_poly.entity_id
_entity_poly.type
_entity_poly.pdbx_seq_one_letter_code
_entity_poly.pdbx_strand_id
1 'polypeptide(L)'
;MIVSSLPEDDIANLVTASPACERVVEQLLCKFRAVPHDLDPADVDRLNITWAYVSPEFCEQTVGRCPGGRQLTAFFSWLDYCDTLMKECHRSIAAHLARVFRSHFLERAAEALGGSARRALLATALLA
;
A
#
# COMPACT_ATOMS: atom_id res chain seq x y z
N MET A 1 7.26 -10.47 12.24
CA MET A 1 6.13 -11.27 11.73
C MET A 1 5.45 -11.89 12.95
N ILE A 2 4.35 -11.30 13.44
CA ILE A 2 3.64 -11.81 14.65
C ILE A 2 2.27 -12.36 14.26
N VAL A 3 1.61 -11.79 13.26
CA VAL A 3 0.23 -12.18 12.87
C VAL A 3 0.17 -13.38 11.93
N SER A 4 1.24 -13.69 11.19
CA SER A 4 1.36 -14.92 10.39
C SER A 4 1.91 -16.11 11.19
N SER A 5 2.43 -15.86 12.38
CA SER A 5 3.06 -16.87 13.24
C SER A 5 2.09 -17.50 14.23
N LEU A 6 0.84 -17.03 14.26
CA LEU A 6 -0.19 -17.42 15.23
C LEU A 6 -1.31 -18.14 14.48
N PRO A 7 -1.25 -19.48 14.38
CA PRO A 7 -2.24 -20.27 13.66
C PRO A 7 -3.56 -20.43 14.44
N GLU A 8 -3.65 -19.94 15.68
CA GLU A 8 -4.83 -20.14 16.52
C GLU A 8 -6.02 -19.28 16.06
N ASP A 9 -7.17 -19.94 15.87
CA ASP A 9 -8.44 -19.29 15.50
C ASP A 9 -8.86 -18.19 16.49
N ASP A 10 -8.61 -18.38 17.79
CA ASP A 10 -8.97 -17.42 18.83
C ASP A 10 -8.22 -16.09 18.66
N ILE A 11 -6.94 -16.16 18.29
CA ILE A 11 -6.11 -14.98 18.06
C ILE A 11 -6.56 -14.30 16.77
N ALA A 12 -6.85 -15.09 15.72
CA ALA A 12 -7.36 -14.55 14.48
C ALA A 12 -8.72 -13.84 14.68
N ASN A 13 -9.60 -14.42 15.49
CA ASN A 13 -10.87 -13.81 15.86
C ASN A 13 -10.65 -12.48 16.62
N LEU A 14 -9.75 -12.46 17.60
CA LEU A 14 -9.40 -11.24 18.33
C LEU A 14 -8.86 -10.15 17.40
N VAL A 15 -7.97 -10.50 16.47
CA VAL A 15 -7.42 -9.56 15.48
C VAL A 15 -8.52 -9.03 14.56
N THR A 16 -9.40 -9.89 14.05
CA THR A 16 -10.52 -9.46 13.17
C THR A 16 -11.63 -8.70 13.89
N ALA A 17 -11.74 -8.83 15.22
CA ALA A 17 -12.64 -8.05 16.07
C ALA A 17 -12.03 -6.71 16.50
N SER A 18 -10.72 -6.53 16.30
CA SER A 18 -9.99 -5.29 16.59
C SER A 18 -9.89 -4.42 15.33
N PRO A 19 -9.63 -3.10 15.47
CA PRO A 19 -9.45 -2.19 14.34
C PRO A 19 -8.08 -2.36 13.64
N ALA A 20 -7.43 -3.52 13.77
CA ALA A 20 -6.08 -3.74 13.26
C ALA A 20 -6.04 -3.71 11.73
N CYS A 21 -7.01 -4.35 11.06
CA CYS A 21 -7.07 -4.39 9.60
C CYS A 21 -7.37 -3.00 9.03
N GLU A 22 -8.28 -2.26 9.66
CA GLU A 22 -8.63 -0.88 9.33
C GLU A 22 -7.40 0.02 9.43
N ARG A 23 -6.65 -0.06 10.53
CA ARG A 23 -5.43 0.75 10.69
C ARG A 23 -4.36 0.46 9.64
N VAL A 24 -4.19 -0.81 9.25
CA VAL A 24 -3.24 -1.19 8.19
C VAL A 24 -3.63 -0.54 6.86
N VAL A 25 -4.92 -0.58 6.52
CA VAL A 25 -5.45 -0.01 5.27
C VAL A 25 -5.50 1.52 5.32
N GLU A 26 -5.78 2.13 6.47
CA GLU A 26 -5.70 3.57 6.67
C GLU A 26 -4.27 4.09 6.48
N GLN A 27 -3.26 3.37 6.98
CA GLN A 27 -1.86 3.73 6.70
C GLN A 27 -1.52 3.65 5.21
N LEU A 28 -2.05 2.66 4.49
CA LEU A 28 -1.90 2.57 3.04
C LEU A 28 -2.51 3.80 2.35
N LEU A 29 -3.73 4.18 2.73
CA LEU A 29 -4.41 5.34 2.19
C LEU A 29 -3.68 6.66 2.49
N CYS A 30 -3.12 6.81 3.69
CA CYS A 30 -2.30 7.97 4.06
C CYS A 30 -1.05 8.06 3.18
N LYS A 31 -0.38 6.94 2.91
CA LYS A 31 0.79 6.89 2.03
C LYS A 31 0.43 7.20 0.58
N PHE A 32 -0.69 6.67 0.08
CA PHE A 32 -1.23 7.00 -1.24
C PHE A 32 -1.50 8.49 -1.40
N ARG A 33 -2.14 9.12 -0.40
CA ARG A 33 -2.41 10.58 -0.40
C ARG A 33 -1.15 11.44 -0.28
N ALA A 34 -0.07 10.90 0.27
CA ALA A 34 1.20 11.60 0.35
C ALA A 34 1.97 11.61 -0.98
N VAL A 35 1.59 10.79 -1.96
CA VAL A 35 2.19 10.79 -3.29
C VAL A 35 1.87 12.14 -3.99
N PRO A 36 2.90 12.88 -4.46
CA PRO A 36 2.69 14.17 -5.11
C PRO A 36 1.80 14.06 -6.35
N HIS A 37 0.88 15.01 -6.52
CA HIS A 37 -0.09 15.02 -7.62
C HIS A 37 0.51 15.45 -8.97
N ASP A 38 1.66 16.10 -8.94
CA ASP A 38 2.42 16.59 -10.09
C ASP A 38 3.42 15.56 -10.62
N LEU A 39 3.58 14.42 -9.94
CA LEU A 39 4.43 13.32 -10.36
C LEU A 39 4.13 12.89 -11.80
N ASP A 40 5.18 12.62 -12.59
CA ASP A 40 5.06 12.06 -13.92
C ASP A 40 4.79 10.54 -13.82
N PRO A 41 3.70 10.01 -14.41
CA PRO A 41 3.48 8.58 -14.49
C PRO A 41 4.67 7.79 -15.06
N ALA A 42 5.45 8.38 -15.98
CA ALA A 42 6.63 7.71 -16.55
C ALA A 42 7.75 7.48 -15.53
N ASP A 43 7.78 8.26 -14.43
CA ASP A 43 8.74 8.07 -13.35
C ASP A 43 8.31 6.95 -12.38
N VAL A 44 7.01 6.60 -12.36
CA VAL A 44 6.48 5.45 -11.60
C VAL A 44 6.99 4.15 -12.21
N ASP A 45 6.90 4.00 -13.54
CA ASP A 45 7.32 2.80 -14.27
C ASP A 45 8.83 2.50 -14.13
N ARG A 46 9.63 3.53 -13.84
CA ARG A 46 11.08 3.42 -13.67
C ARG A 46 11.50 2.96 -12.27
N LEU A 47 10.58 2.93 -11.32
CA LEU A 47 10.85 2.57 -9.93
C LEU A 47 10.67 1.07 -9.73
N ASN A 48 11.76 0.32 -9.71
CA ASN A 48 11.75 -1.11 -9.37
C ASN A 48 11.74 -1.32 -7.84
N ILE A 49 10.60 -1.04 -7.20
CA ILE A 49 10.46 -1.08 -5.72
C ILE A 49 10.01 -2.47 -5.25
N THR A 50 10.82 -3.14 -4.45
CA THR A 50 10.45 -4.36 -3.71
C THR A 50 10.34 -4.07 -2.21
N TRP A 51 9.41 -4.73 -1.51
CA TRP A 51 9.31 -4.67 -0.04
C TRP A 51 10.57 -5.18 0.65
N ALA A 52 11.19 -6.20 0.05
CA ALA A 52 12.46 -6.74 0.47
C ALA A 52 13.56 -5.87 -0.17
N TYR A 53 14.21 -5.07 0.66
CA TYR A 53 15.46 -4.37 0.35
C TYR A 53 15.33 -3.08 -0.48
N VAL A 54 14.95 -2.00 0.20
CA VAL A 54 15.36 -0.66 -0.23
C VAL A 54 16.81 -0.48 0.20
N SER A 55 17.78 -0.78 -0.67
CA SER A 55 19.17 -0.45 -0.34
C SER A 55 19.28 1.07 -0.11
N PRO A 56 20.09 1.53 0.87
CA PRO A 56 20.29 2.97 1.08
C PRO A 56 20.75 3.67 -0.20
N GLU A 57 21.59 2.99 -0.99
CA GLU A 57 22.13 3.46 -2.27
C GLU A 57 21.04 3.55 -3.36
N PHE A 58 20.12 2.57 -3.40
CA PHE A 58 18.97 2.57 -4.30
C PHE A 58 18.05 3.74 -3.96
N CYS A 59 17.77 3.95 -2.66
CA CYS A 59 16.97 5.06 -2.18
C CYS A 59 17.61 6.41 -2.57
N GLU A 60 18.90 6.62 -2.32
CA GLU A 60 19.58 7.87 -2.66
C GLU A 60 19.62 8.14 -4.17
N GLN A 61 19.85 7.11 -5.00
CA GLN A 61 19.94 7.27 -6.45
C GLN A 61 18.59 7.44 -7.16
N THR A 62 17.51 6.84 -6.65
CA THR A 62 16.15 6.99 -7.23
C THR A 62 15.37 8.15 -6.62
N VAL A 63 15.42 8.34 -5.29
CA VAL A 63 14.75 9.45 -4.59
C VAL A 63 15.38 10.79 -4.96
N GLY A 64 16.70 10.84 -5.18
CA GLY A 64 17.38 12.06 -5.62
C GLY A 64 17.02 12.49 -7.05
N ARG A 65 16.46 11.58 -7.85
CA ARG A 65 16.18 11.78 -9.30
C ARG A 65 14.71 12.03 -9.60
N CYS A 66 13.80 11.63 -8.72
CA CYS A 66 12.35 11.71 -8.92
C CYS A 66 11.69 12.57 -7.80
N PRO A 67 11.03 13.69 -8.14
CA PRO A 67 10.23 14.46 -7.20
C PRO A 67 9.12 13.56 -6.62
N GLY A 68 9.15 13.28 -5.32
CA GLY A 68 8.17 12.38 -4.69
C GLY A 68 8.58 10.92 -4.59
N GLY A 69 9.80 10.56 -5.00
CA GLY A 69 10.30 9.19 -4.94
C GLY A 69 10.20 8.54 -3.56
N ARG A 70 10.43 9.29 -2.47
CA ARG A 70 10.27 8.79 -1.09
C ARG A 70 8.84 8.36 -0.78
N GLN A 71 7.87 9.14 -1.23
CA GLN A 71 6.45 8.90 -0.98
C GLN A 71 5.94 7.72 -1.81
N LEU A 72 6.43 7.59 -3.05
CA LEU A 72 6.17 6.42 -3.89
C LEU A 72 6.75 5.14 -3.29
N THR A 73 8.04 5.15 -2.92
CA THR A 73 8.67 4.01 -2.27
C THR A 73 7.92 3.63 -1.01
N ALA A 74 7.58 4.60 -0.16
CA ALA A 74 6.81 4.32 1.05
C ALA A 74 5.41 3.74 0.77
N PHE A 75 4.72 4.20 -0.28
CA PHE A 75 3.43 3.68 -0.72
C PHE A 75 3.55 2.24 -1.24
N PHE A 76 4.41 1.99 -2.23
CA PHE A 76 4.58 0.67 -2.85
C PHE A 76 5.11 -0.38 -1.87
N SER A 77 6.07 -0.02 -1.02
CA SER A 77 6.55 -0.93 0.03
C SER A 77 5.44 -1.31 1.03
N TRP A 78 4.51 -0.39 1.32
CA TRP A 78 3.38 -0.69 2.20
C TRP A 78 2.27 -1.48 1.50
N LEU A 79 2.04 -1.21 0.22
CA LEU A 79 1.10 -1.97 -0.62
C LEU A 79 1.55 -3.43 -0.72
N ASP A 80 2.84 -3.66 -1.00
CA ASP A 80 3.41 -5.00 -1.03
C ASP A 80 3.38 -5.67 0.36
N TYR A 81 3.65 -4.93 1.44
CA TYR A 81 3.45 -5.45 2.79
C TYR A 81 2.00 -5.93 3.02
N CYS A 82 0.99 -5.20 2.52
CA CYS A 82 -0.41 -5.63 2.62
C CYS A 82 -0.67 -6.93 1.84
N ASP A 83 -0.12 -7.05 0.62
CA ASP A 83 -0.23 -8.25 -0.20
C ASP A 83 0.45 -9.47 0.46
N THR A 84 1.70 -9.30 0.92
CA THR A 84 2.43 -10.33 1.67
C THR A 84 1.68 -10.70 2.95
N LEU A 85 1.15 -9.73 3.70
CA LEU A 85 0.37 -10.00 4.91
C LEU A 85 -0.88 -10.83 4.59
N MET A 86 -1.60 -10.52 3.51
CA MET A 86 -2.78 -11.28 3.09
C MET A 86 -2.44 -12.72 2.67
N LYS A 87 -1.25 -12.96 2.12
CA LYS A 87 -0.76 -14.30 1.74
C LYS A 87 -0.32 -15.13 2.93
N GLU A 88 0.30 -14.51 3.92
CA GLU A 88 0.97 -15.21 5.03
C GLU A 88 0.13 -15.30 6.31
N CYS A 89 -0.90 -14.46 6.50
CA CYS A 89 -1.71 -14.47 7.73
C CYS A 89 -2.80 -15.55 7.74
N HIS A 90 -3.43 -15.73 8.91
CA HIS A 90 -4.58 -16.62 9.07
C HIS A 90 -5.72 -16.25 8.09
N ARG A 91 -6.40 -17.26 7.53
CA ARG A 91 -7.41 -17.06 6.46
C ARG A 91 -8.53 -16.08 6.85
N SER A 92 -8.97 -16.07 8.10
CA SER A 92 -9.99 -15.13 8.57
C SER A 92 -9.49 -13.68 8.59
N ILE A 93 -8.23 -13.45 8.98
CA ILE A 93 -7.57 -12.15 8.93
C ILE A 93 -7.41 -11.72 7.48
N ALA A 94 -6.92 -12.60 6.59
CA ALA A 94 -6.77 -12.31 5.16
C ALA A 94 -8.11 -11.91 4.54
N ALA A 95 -9.19 -12.66 4.81
CA ALA A 95 -10.53 -12.37 4.31
C ALA A 95 -11.09 -11.04 4.85
N HIS A 96 -10.84 -10.73 6.12
CA HIS A 96 -11.26 -9.47 6.71
C HIS A 96 -10.46 -8.29 6.13
N LEU A 97 -9.14 -8.40 6.07
CA LEU A 97 -8.24 -7.40 5.50
C LEU A 97 -8.57 -7.12 4.03
N ALA A 98 -8.85 -8.14 3.21
CA ALA A 98 -9.25 -7.96 1.82
C ALA A 98 -10.57 -7.18 1.69
N ARG A 99 -11.53 -7.41 2.59
CA ARG A 99 -12.80 -6.66 2.61
C ARG A 99 -12.56 -5.20 2.96
N VAL A 100 -11.76 -4.94 3.98
CA VAL A 100 -11.40 -3.59 4.42
C VAL A 100 -10.59 -2.87 3.34
N PHE A 101 -9.63 -3.55 2.70
CA PHE A 101 -8.85 -3.01 1.59
C PHE A 101 -9.77 -2.53 0.44
N ARG A 102 -10.75 -3.35 0.07
CA ARG A 102 -11.72 -2.97 -0.97
C ARG A 102 -12.54 -1.73 -0.57
N SER A 103 -13.13 -1.72 0.61
CA SER A 103 -14.04 -0.63 1.01
C SER A 103 -13.33 0.65 1.47
N HIS A 104 -12.18 0.54 2.13
CA HIS A 104 -11.52 1.71 2.72
C HIS A 104 -10.39 2.27 1.85
N PHE A 105 -9.73 1.42 1.04
CA PHE A 105 -8.68 1.88 0.14
C PHE A 105 -9.19 2.06 -1.29
N LEU A 106 -9.72 1.02 -1.95
CA LEU A 106 -10.08 1.14 -3.38
C LEU A 106 -11.19 2.18 -3.63
N GLU A 107 -12.26 2.19 -2.83
CA GLU A 107 -13.33 3.18 -2.98
C GLU A 107 -12.81 4.61 -2.76
N ARG A 108 -11.99 4.83 -1.73
CA ARG A 108 -11.43 6.17 -1.43
C ARG A 108 -10.33 6.59 -2.41
N ALA A 109 -9.57 5.64 -2.95
CA ALA A 109 -8.63 5.89 -4.02
C ALA A 109 -9.38 6.29 -5.29
N ALA A 110 -10.50 5.63 -5.60
CA ALA A 110 -11.38 5.97 -6.72
C ALA A 110 -11.99 7.37 -6.59
N GLU A 111 -12.42 7.79 -5.40
CA GLU A 111 -12.84 9.19 -5.17
C GLU A 111 -11.72 10.18 -5.45
N ALA A 112 -10.48 9.86 -5.02
CA ALA A 112 -9.32 10.70 -5.28
C ALA A 112 -8.96 10.82 -6.77
N LEU A 113 -9.48 9.92 -7.62
CA LEU A 113 -9.32 9.90 -9.07
C LEU A 113 -10.30 10.81 -9.81
N GLY A 114 -11.46 11.14 -9.23
CA GLY A 114 -12.51 11.92 -9.89
C GLY A 114 -12.21 13.40 -10.11
N GLY A 115 -11.09 13.93 -9.59
CA GLY A 115 -10.78 15.37 -9.59
C GLY A 115 -10.01 15.91 -10.80
N SER A 116 -9.26 15.08 -11.54
CA SER A 116 -8.56 15.51 -12.77
C SER A 116 -8.06 14.32 -13.60
N ALA A 117 -8.01 14.48 -14.94
CA ALA A 117 -7.53 13.43 -15.85
C ALA A 117 -6.09 12.98 -15.57
N ARG A 118 -5.22 13.90 -15.11
CA ARG A 118 -3.85 13.57 -14.69
C ARG A 118 -3.83 12.70 -13.43
N ARG A 119 -4.72 12.95 -12.47
CA ARG A 119 -4.87 12.11 -11.27
C ARG A 119 -5.40 10.73 -11.63
N ALA A 120 -6.36 10.66 -12.54
CA ALA A 120 -6.85 9.40 -13.13
C ALA A 120 -5.70 8.58 -13.70
N LEU A 121 -4.88 9.19 -14.57
CA LEU A 121 -3.70 8.54 -15.16
C LEU A 121 -2.67 8.10 -14.11
N LEU A 122 -2.39 8.95 -13.13
CA LEU A 122 -1.43 8.65 -12.08
C LEU A 122 -1.86 7.45 -11.24
N ALA A 123 -3.10 7.42 -10.72
CA ALA A 123 -3.46 6.26 -9.90
C ALA A 123 -3.79 5.02 -10.73
N THR A 124 -4.14 5.13 -12.01
CA THR A 124 -4.09 3.94 -12.88
C THR A 124 -2.67 3.42 -13.01
N ALA A 125 -1.65 4.27 -13.14
CA ALA A 125 -0.26 3.81 -13.16
C ALA A 125 0.19 3.23 -11.81
N LEU A 126 -0.32 3.75 -10.69
CA LEU A 126 -0.01 3.22 -9.34
C LEU A 126 -0.74 1.91 -8.99
N LEU A 127 -1.84 1.59 -9.69
CA LEU A 127 -2.71 0.45 -9.40
C LEU A 127 -2.79 -0.59 -10.54
N ALA A 128 -2.09 -0.36 -11.65
CA ALA A 128 -1.97 -1.29 -12.77
C ALA A 128 -1.03 -2.46 -12.43
#